data_AF-A0A3L7PCK0-F1
#
_entry.id   AF-A0A3L7PCK0-F1
#
_cell.length_a   1.000
_cell.length_b   1.000
_cell.length_c   1.000
_cell.angle_alpha   90.00
_cell.angle_beta   90.00
_cell.angle_gamma   90.00
#
_symmetry.space_group_name_H-M   'P 1'
#
loop_
_entity.id
_entity.type
_entity.pdbx_description
1 polymer ?
#
loop_
_entity_poly.entity_id
_entity_poly.type
_entity_poly.pdbx_seq_one_letter_code
_entity_poly.pdbx_strand_id
1 'polypeptide(L)'
;MDEVSRITKHVLLGGWACLWVVALGSIVRGEDDRVLEETAAARTEAEQQQNLIDLGANFDANLFEQQGNGWVLRGNNVGLQLQGRLIINGRVVMNRGRPIAAEGEEQPPESPTFARARALAEKRLARIDDACELTAEQRHTLRLAVESDIRRFAAAIDTMRGTYAGVRVNLNDPEGQKKWHQFQQDVQQCRQQLRTLFDSGSLFAGVLPATLDVRQVAAIEAEVTARQSFRWRAMVISTVAKMDDMLGLNQKQHDLIKEALLARAPALRIDELTPEQENAHLQLNLVYMVLSGVDTKGLKAAMSDRQWKTLALLMNQGRSMRSWIEQQGILEPKAP
;
A
#
# COMPACT_ATOMS: atom_id res chain seq x y z
N MET A 1 -30.21 32.23 34.20
CA MET A 1 -29.55 33.36 33.49
C MET A 1 -28.52 32.79 32.55
N ASP A 2 -28.92 31.91 31.64
CA ASP A 2 -29.77 32.17 30.47
C ASP A 2 -29.05 32.89 29.34
N GLU A 3 -29.26 32.32 28.16
CA GLU A 3 -29.21 32.95 26.85
C GLU A 3 -27.83 33.27 26.26
N VAL A 4 -27.39 32.49 25.26
CA VAL A 4 -27.81 32.46 23.84
C VAL A 4 -26.80 33.23 22.99
N SER A 5 -26.13 32.52 22.08
CA SER A 5 -25.83 32.93 20.70
C SER A 5 -24.89 31.87 20.10
N ARG A 6 -25.40 30.77 19.52
CA ARG A 6 -25.74 30.63 18.08
C ARG A 6 -24.87 31.52 17.17
N ILE A 7 -23.72 30.98 16.75
CA ILE A 7 -23.06 31.44 15.52
C ILE A 7 -23.10 30.32 14.48
N THR A 8 -24.01 30.60 13.55
CA THR A 8 -24.39 30.04 12.26
C THR A 8 -23.24 29.45 11.45
N LYS A 9 -23.51 28.24 10.94
CA LYS A 9 -22.78 27.54 9.88
C LYS A 9 -22.98 28.29 8.55
N HIS A 10 -21.89 28.64 7.86
CA HIS A 10 -21.92 28.89 6.42
C HIS A 10 -20.82 28.05 5.75
N VAL A 11 -21.23 26.87 5.29
CA VAL A 11 -20.45 26.05 4.35
C VAL A 11 -20.80 26.54 2.95
N LEU A 12 -19.88 27.25 2.32
CA LEU A 12 -19.92 27.58 0.89
C LEU A 12 -19.51 26.33 0.10
N LEU A 13 -20.51 25.55 -0.33
CA LEU A 13 -20.38 24.54 -1.37
C LEU A 13 -20.31 25.25 -2.73
N GLY A 14 -19.10 25.45 -3.24
CA GLY A 14 -18.86 25.86 -4.62
C GLY A 14 -19.10 24.68 -5.56
N GLY A 15 -20.29 24.60 -6.14
CA GLY A 15 -20.63 23.64 -7.19
C GLY A 15 -19.92 23.97 -8.50
N TRP A 16 -19.12 23.03 -9.00
CA TRP A 16 -18.60 23.03 -10.37
C TRP A 16 -19.65 22.42 -11.29
N ALA A 17 -20.29 23.26 -12.11
CA ALA A 17 -21.24 22.81 -13.13
C ALA A 17 -20.47 22.51 -14.44
N CYS A 18 -20.28 21.23 -14.75
CA CYS A 18 -19.86 20.79 -16.08
C CYS A 18 -21.09 20.73 -17.00
N LEU A 19 -21.19 21.67 -17.93
CA LEU A 19 -22.21 21.71 -18.97
C LEU A 19 -21.83 20.70 -20.07
N TRP A 20 -22.45 19.51 -20.07
CA TRP A 20 -22.36 18.56 -21.18
C TRP A 20 -23.46 18.87 -22.20
N VAL A 21 -23.06 19.25 -23.40
CA VAL A 21 -23.94 19.36 -24.57
C VAL A 21 -24.16 17.96 -25.13
N VAL A 22 -25.35 17.40 -24.91
CA VAL A 22 -25.80 16.16 -25.55
C VAL A 22 -26.43 16.53 -26.89
N ALA A 23 -25.75 16.17 -27.98
CA ALA A 23 -26.30 16.22 -29.31
C ALA A 23 -27.28 15.05 -29.52
N LEU A 24 -28.56 15.38 -29.68
CA LEU A 24 -29.60 14.45 -30.12
C LEU A 24 -29.43 14.18 -31.61
N GLY A 25 -28.89 13.00 -31.94
CA GLY A 25 -28.92 12.43 -33.29
C GLY A 25 -30.03 11.39 -33.39
N SER A 26 -31.02 11.66 -34.24
CA SER A 26 -32.19 10.83 -34.46
C SER A 26 -31.99 9.88 -35.66
N ILE A 27 -32.51 8.65 -35.51
CA ILE A 27 -33.05 7.75 -36.55
C ILE A 27 -32.03 6.95 -37.39
N VAL A 28 -32.03 5.61 -37.20
CA VAL A 28 -32.42 4.63 -38.25
C VAL A 28 -33.11 3.44 -37.56
N ARG A 29 -34.35 3.15 -38.03
CA ARG A 29 -35.12 1.93 -37.76
C ARG A 29 -34.58 0.77 -38.61
N GLY A 30 -34.35 -0.37 -37.98
CA GLY A 30 -34.19 -1.67 -38.63
C GLY A 30 -34.67 -2.74 -37.65
N GLU A 31 -35.61 -3.57 -38.10
CA GLU A 31 -36.41 -4.51 -37.33
C GLU A 31 -35.55 -5.65 -36.74
N ASP A 32 -35.46 -5.76 -35.40
CA ASP A 32 -35.63 -7.02 -34.60
C ASP A 32 -35.39 -6.82 -33.07
N ASP A 33 -35.80 -5.70 -32.48
CA ASP A 33 -35.69 -5.49 -31.03
C ASP A 33 -36.84 -6.19 -30.29
N ARG A 34 -36.72 -7.51 -30.10
CA ARG A 34 -37.46 -8.22 -29.05
C ARG A 34 -36.90 -7.77 -27.71
N VAL A 35 -37.57 -6.79 -27.09
CA VAL A 35 -37.42 -6.49 -25.67
C VAL A 35 -37.84 -7.75 -24.91
N LEU A 36 -36.87 -8.62 -24.61
CA LEU A 36 -37.05 -9.68 -23.64
C LEU A 36 -37.36 -8.99 -22.33
N GLU A 37 -38.60 -9.07 -21.87
CA GLU A 37 -38.99 -8.66 -20.52
C GLU A 37 -38.15 -9.49 -19.56
N GLU A 38 -37.02 -8.91 -19.17
CA GLU A 38 -36.17 -9.41 -18.11
C GLU A 38 -37.04 -9.48 -16.86
N THR A 39 -37.42 -10.70 -16.49
CA THR A 39 -38.34 -10.91 -15.38
C THR A 39 -37.71 -10.31 -14.12
N ALA A 40 -38.52 -9.70 -13.27
CA ALA A 40 -38.04 -9.07 -12.03
C ALA A 40 -37.19 -10.03 -11.16
N ALA A 41 -37.43 -11.33 -11.27
CA ALA A 41 -36.62 -12.39 -10.67
C ALA A 41 -35.18 -12.44 -11.21
N ALA A 42 -34.98 -12.38 -12.54
CA ALA A 42 -33.65 -12.39 -13.15
C ALA A 42 -32.81 -11.16 -12.76
N ARG A 43 -33.44 -9.98 -12.63
CA ARG A 43 -32.77 -8.78 -12.12
C ARG A 43 -32.37 -8.91 -10.66
N THR A 44 -33.24 -9.48 -9.83
CA THR A 44 -32.96 -9.69 -8.41
C THR A 44 -31.81 -10.69 -8.19
N GLU A 45 -31.75 -11.76 -8.99
CA GLU A 45 -30.64 -12.72 -8.95
C GLU A 45 -29.32 -12.09 -9.42
N ALA A 46 -29.34 -11.28 -10.48
CA ALA A 46 -28.16 -10.58 -10.96
C ALA A 46 -27.63 -9.55 -9.93
N GLU A 47 -28.51 -8.78 -9.30
CA GLU A 47 -28.16 -7.83 -8.24
C GLU A 47 -27.58 -8.54 -7.00
N GLN A 48 -28.13 -9.70 -6.63
CA GLN A 48 -27.57 -10.51 -5.54
C GLN A 48 -26.17 -11.03 -5.87
N GLN A 49 -25.92 -11.42 -7.12
CA GLN A 49 -24.60 -11.91 -7.57
C GLN A 49 -23.53 -10.81 -7.62
N GLN A 50 -23.92 -9.57 -7.92
CA GLN A 50 -23.00 -8.42 -7.96
C GLN A 50 -22.43 -8.07 -6.57
N ASN A 51 -23.14 -8.40 -5.49
CA ASN A 51 -22.74 -8.09 -4.12
C ASN A 51 -22.04 -9.25 -3.40
N LEU A 52 -21.89 -10.39 -4.07
CA LEU A 52 -21.08 -11.49 -3.56
C LEU A 52 -19.60 -11.17 -3.77
N ILE A 53 -18.76 -11.45 -2.78
CA ILE A 53 -17.30 -11.33 -2.90
C ILE A 53 -16.69 -12.65 -2.44
N ASP A 54 -15.84 -13.22 -3.29
CA ASP A 54 -15.01 -14.38 -2.94
C ASP A 54 -13.74 -13.90 -2.22
N LEU A 55 -13.67 -14.11 -0.90
CA LEU A 55 -12.58 -13.60 -0.07
C LEU A 55 -11.26 -14.32 -0.37
N GLY A 56 -11.31 -15.62 -0.62
CA GLY A 56 -10.14 -16.43 -0.96
C GLY A 56 -9.49 -15.98 -2.27
N ALA A 57 -10.30 -15.75 -3.31
CA ALA A 57 -9.82 -15.25 -4.60
C ALA A 57 -9.21 -13.84 -4.53
N ASN A 58 -9.61 -13.04 -3.54
CA ASN A 58 -9.14 -11.67 -3.35
C ASN A 58 -8.00 -11.55 -2.32
N PHE A 59 -7.66 -12.62 -1.59
CA PHE A 59 -6.66 -12.56 -0.50
C PHE A 59 -5.29 -12.08 -0.99
N ASP A 60 -4.72 -12.72 -2.01
CA ASP A 60 -3.37 -12.40 -2.49
C ASP A 60 -3.31 -11.03 -3.18
N ALA A 61 -4.34 -10.67 -3.95
CA ALA A 61 -4.43 -9.37 -4.59
C ALA A 61 -4.45 -8.24 -3.54
N ASN A 62 -5.21 -8.43 -2.45
CA ASN A 62 -5.17 -7.47 -1.37
C ASN A 62 -3.84 -7.55 -0.62
N LEU A 63 -3.27 -8.72 -0.34
CA LEU A 63 -2.01 -8.79 0.40
C LEU A 63 -0.84 -8.12 -0.35
N PHE A 64 -0.70 -8.34 -1.66
CA PHE A 64 0.50 -7.96 -2.42
C PHE A 64 0.32 -6.82 -3.42
N GLU A 65 -0.90 -6.56 -3.89
CA GLU A 65 -1.14 -5.60 -4.98
C GLU A 65 -1.92 -4.36 -4.54
N GLN A 66 -2.49 -4.35 -3.34
CA GLN A 66 -3.29 -3.24 -2.88
C GLN A 66 -2.46 -1.96 -2.76
N GLN A 67 -2.74 -1.00 -3.64
CA GLN A 67 -2.18 0.34 -3.58
C GLN A 67 -3.10 1.29 -2.80
N GLY A 68 -2.56 1.98 -1.80
CA GLY A 68 -3.27 2.93 -0.93
C GLY A 68 -4.38 2.30 -0.08
N ASN A 69 -5.41 3.11 0.18
CA ASN A 69 -6.53 2.79 1.09
C ASN A 69 -7.69 2.03 0.39
N GLY A 70 -7.62 1.79 -0.92
CA GLY A 70 -8.66 1.07 -1.66
C GLY A 70 -8.49 -0.44 -1.54
N TRP A 71 -9.56 -1.24 -1.63
CA TRP A 71 -9.46 -2.71 -1.66
C TRP A 71 -9.53 -3.21 -3.10
N VAL A 72 -8.70 -4.19 -3.43
CA VAL A 72 -8.72 -4.82 -4.75
C VAL A 72 -9.86 -5.84 -4.77
N LEU A 73 -10.89 -5.55 -5.55
CA LEU A 73 -12.00 -6.46 -5.81
C LEU A 73 -11.83 -7.00 -7.23
N ARG A 74 -11.18 -8.16 -7.36
CA ARG A 74 -11.20 -8.91 -8.61
C ARG A 74 -12.61 -9.48 -8.74
N GLY A 75 -13.41 -8.83 -9.58
CA GLY A 75 -14.84 -9.07 -9.70
C GLY A 75 -15.16 -10.54 -9.91
N ASN A 76 -16.38 -10.92 -9.51
CA ASN A 76 -17.03 -12.23 -9.68
C ASN A 76 -17.19 -12.69 -11.15
N ASN A 77 -16.35 -12.22 -12.06
CA ASN A 77 -16.19 -12.79 -13.40
C ASN A 77 -15.55 -14.20 -13.35
N VAL A 78 -15.88 -14.99 -12.33
CA VAL A 78 -16.06 -16.44 -12.46
C VAL A 78 -17.33 -16.69 -13.28
N GLY A 79 -17.42 -16.06 -14.45
CA GLY A 79 -18.27 -16.57 -15.52
C GLY A 79 -17.66 -17.91 -15.93
N LEU A 80 -18.22 -19.00 -15.43
CA LEU A 80 -18.10 -20.33 -16.07
C LEU A 80 -16.66 -20.85 -16.29
N GLN A 81 -15.72 -20.66 -15.36
CA GLN A 81 -14.59 -21.60 -15.23
C GLN A 81 -15.02 -22.85 -14.46
N LEU A 82 -16.05 -23.54 -14.98
CA LEU A 82 -16.30 -24.93 -14.66
C LEU A 82 -15.13 -25.74 -15.24
N GLN A 83 -14.30 -26.28 -14.34
CA GLN A 83 -13.38 -27.40 -14.52
C GLN A 83 -12.85 -27.61 -15.96
N GLY A 84 -11.71 -27.01 -16.28
CA GLY A 84 -10.84 -27.47 -17.37
C GLY A 84 -11.24 -27.09 -18.80
N ARG A 85 -12.20 -26.18 -19.01
CA ARG A 85 -12.51 -25.64 -20.35
C ARG A 85 -12.19 -24.15 -20.43
N LEU A 86 -11.11 -23.83 -21.14
CA LEU A 86 -10.82 -22.46 -21.58
C LEU A 86 -11.73 -22.15 -22.78
N ILE A 87 -12.69 -21.24 -22.60
CA ILE A 87 -13.53 -20.77 -23.71
C ILE A 87 -12.98 -19.42 -24.14
N ILE A 88 -12.33 -19.37 -25.30
CA ILE A 88 -11.91 -18.12 -25.94
C ILE A 88 -12.81 -17.91 -27.15
N ASN A 89 -13.55 -16.79 -27.19
CA ASN A 89 -14.44 -16.41 -28.30
C ASN A 89 -15.49 -17.48 -28.67
N GLY A 90 -16.15 -18.07 -27.67
CA GLY A 90 -17.19 -19.09 -27.89
C GLY A 90 -16.68 -20.46 -28.35
N ARG A 91 -15.36 -20.66 -28.49
CA ARG A 91 -14.75 -21.96 -28.78
C ARG A 91 -14.12 -22.55 -27.52
N VAL A 92 -14.58 -23.75 -27.18
CA VAL A 92 -13.99 -24.59 -26.14
C VAL A 92 -12.64 -25.13 -26.63
N VAL A 93 -11.54 -24.63 -26.07
CA VAL A 93 -10.19 -25.19 -26.31
C VAL A 93 -9.98 -26.34 -25.33
N MET A 94 -10.13 -27.57 -25.80
CA MET A 94 -9.72 -28.74 -25.02
C MET A 94 -8.20 -28.90 -25.10
N ASN A 95 -7.52 -28.85 -23.96
CA ASN A 95 -6.09 -29.14 -23.87
C ASN A 95 -5.90 -30.66 -24.04
N ARG A 96 -5.70 -31.12 -25.28
CA ARG A 96 -5.49 -32.54 -25.59
C ARG A 96 -4.10 -32.97 -25.10
N GLY A 97 -4.10 -33.67 -23.97
CA GLY A 97 -3.20 -34.78 -23.64
C GLY A 97 -1.71 -34.52 -23.82
N ARG A 98 -1.08 -33.89 -22.83
CA ARG A 98 0.35 -34.11 -22.60
C ARG A 98 0.48 -35.51 -21.96
N PRO A 99 1.25 -36.45 -22.53
CA PRO A 99 1.46 -37.75 -21.94
C PRO A 99 2.06 -37.60 -20.54
N ILE A 100 1.46 -38.28 -19.57
CA ILE A 100 1.89 -38.33 -18.17
C ILE A 100 3.26 -39.02 -18.15
N ALA A 101 4.32 -38.22 -18.11
CA ALA A 101 5.67 -38.72 -17.90
C ALA A 101 5.76 -39.23 -16.44
N ALA A 102 6.40 -40.37 -16.27
CA ALA A 102 6.48 -41.12 -15.03
C ALA A 102 7.02 -40.29 -13.84
N GLU A 103 6.26 -40.31 -12.74
CA GLU A 103 6.66 -40.34 -11.33
C GLU A 103 8.07 -39.79 -11.00
N GLY A 104 8.28 -38.50 -11.23
CA GLY A 104 9.13 -37.71 -10.33
C GLY A 104 8.24 -37.19 -9.22
N GLU A 105 8.68 -37.23 -7.96
CA GLU A 105 8.02 -36.50 -6.87
C GLU A 105 7.91 -35.03 -7.27
N GLU A 106 6.76 -34.67 -7.85
CA GLU A 106 6.48 -33.31 -8.30
C GLU A 106 6.34 -32.49 -7.02
N GLN A 107 7.43 -31.79 -6.66
CA GLN A 107 7.42 -30.91 -5.50
C GLN A 107 6.18 -30.03 -5.59
N PRO A 108 5.37 -29.95 -4.51
CA PRO A 108 4.16 -29.16 -4.54
C PRO A 108 4.51 -27.74 -5.01
N PRO A 109 3.68 -27.14 -5.87
CA PRO A 109 3.96 -25.83 -6.43
C PRO A 109 4.25 -24.84 -5.29
N GLU A 110 5.35 -24.10 -5.43
CA GLU A 110 5.78 -23.10 -4.45
C GLU A 110 4.65 -22.08 -4.22
N SER A 111 4.33 -21.81 -2.95
CA SER A 111 3.27 -20.86 -2.60
C SER A 111 3.57 -19.47 -3.19
N PRO A 112 2.56 -18.75 -3.74
CA PRO A 112 2.75 -17.37 -4.21
C PRO A 112 3.35 -16.45 -3.16
N THR A 113 3.05 -16.68 -1.87
CA THR A 113 3.63 -15.94 -0.75
C THR A 113 5.15 -16.11 -0.70
N PHE A 114 5.60 -17.36 -0.81
CA PHE A 114 7.01 -17.70 -0.75
C PHE A 114 7.77 -17.02 -1.89
N ALA A 115 7.27 -17.14 -3.12
CA ALA A 115 7.90 -16.54 -4.29
C ALA A 115 8.03 -15.01 -4.17
N ARG A 116 7.00 -14.33 -3.66
CA ARG A 116 7.02 -12.87 -3.42
C ARG A 116 8.02 -12.48 -2.33
N ALA A 117 8.01 -13.17 -1.20
CA ALA A 117 8.93 -12.92 -0.11
C ALA A 117 10.39 -13.20 -0.51
N ARG A 118 10.63 -14.25 -1.32
CA ARG A 118 11.94 -14.57 -1.92
C ARG A 118 12.45 -13.46 -2.84
N ALA A 119 11.58 -12.89 -3.66
CA ALA A 119 11.97 -11.78 -4.53
C ALA A 119 12.43 -10.54 -3.72
N LEU A 120 11.73 -10.21 -2.63
CA LEU A 120 12.11 -9.12 -1.72
C LEU A 120 13.46 -9.39 -1.04
N ALA A 121 13.63 -10.62 -0.55
CA ALA A 121 14.85 -11.13 0.04
C ALA A 121 16.08 -11.00 -0.87
N GLU A 122 15.98 -11.52 -2.10
CA GLU A 122 17.10 -11.50 -3.04
C GLU A 122 17.52 -10.06 -3.39
N LYS A 123 16.57 -9.13 -3.50
CA LYS A 123 16.89 -7.70 -3.69
C LYS A 123 17.60 -7.08 -2.49
N ARG A 124 17.24 -7.49 -1.26
CA ARG A 124 17.93 -7.05 -0.05
C ARG A 124 19.33 -7.63 0.05
N LEU A 125 19.50 -8.93 -0.25
CA LEU A 125 20.81 -9.59 -0.29
C LEU A 125 21.72 -8.98 -1.36
N ALA A 126 21.19 -8.70 -2.56
CA ALA A 126 21.96 -8.04 -3.63
C ALA A 126 22.47 -6.66 -3.18
N ARG A 127 21.66 -5.88 -2.48
CA ARG A 127 22.08 -4.58 -1.94
C ARG A 127 23.20 -4.69 -0.90
N ILE A 128 23.10 -5.68 -0.02
CA ILE A 128 24.14 -5.93 0.99
C ILE A 128 25.42 -6.39 0.29
N ASP A 129 25.30 -7.24 -0.74
CA ASP A 129 26.41 -7.68 -1.58
C ASP A 129 27.12 -6.49 -2.25
N ASP A 130 26.36 -5.58 -2.85
CA ASP A 130 26.88 -4.36 -3.48
C ASP A 130 27.60 -3.43 -2.48
N ALA A 131 27.14 -3.37 -1.23
CA ALA A 131 27.71 -2.51 -0.19
C ALA A 131 28.93 -3.12 0.53
N CYS A 132 29.00 -4.44 0.61
CA CYS A 132 29.95 -5.16 1.47
C CYS A 132 30.91 -6.10 0.73
N GLU A 133 30.67 -6.37 -0.55
CA GLU A 133 31.40 -7.38 -1.34
C GLU A 133 31.41 -8.73 -0.62
N LEU A 134 30.23 -9.34 -0.41
CA LEU A 134 30.12 -10.54 0.42
C LEU A 134 30.93 -11.71 -0.15
N THR A 135 31.59 -12.44 0.74
CA THR A 135 32.19 -13.73 0.37
C THR A 135 31.11 -14.75 0.03
N ALA A 136 31.48 -15.81 -0.70
CA ALA A 136 30.55 -16.89 -1.04
C ALA A 136 29.95 -17.55 0.21
N GLU A 137 30.75 -17.70 1.28
CA GLU A 137 30.31 -18.26 2.56
C GLU A 137 29.32 -17.32 3.28
N GLN A 138 29.64 -16.03 3.38
CA GLN A 138 28.74 -15.03 3.97
C GLN A 138 27.41 -14.99 3.23
N ARG A 139 27.44 -14.95 1.89
CA ARG A 139 26.25 -14.95 1.04
C ARG A 139 25.41 -16.21 1.25
N HIS A 140 26.04 -17.38 1.34
CA HIS A 140 25.35 -18.64 1.59
C HIS A 140 24.65 -18.65 2.95
N THR A 141 25.36 -18.27 4.01
CA THR A 141 24.82 -18.18 5.38
C THR A 141 23.64 -17.22 5.48
N LEU A 142 23.77 -16.02 4.91
CA LEU A 142 22.69 -15.03 4.88
C LEU A 142 21.48 -15.54 4.08
N ARG A 143 21.70 -16.21 2.94
CA ARG A 143 20.62 -16.80 2.15
C ARG A 143 19.85 -17.87 2.93
N LEU A 144 20.54 -18.75 3.66
CA LEU A 144 19.88 -19.76 4.49
C LEU A 144 19.03 -19.13 5.60
N ALA A 145 19.54 -18.10 6.26
CA ALA A 145 18.80 -17.37 7.29
C ALA A 145 17.51 -16.74 6.74
N VAL A 146 17.63 -16.06 5.59
CA VAL A 146 16.50 -15.45 4.88
C VAL A 146 15.49 -16.48 4.41
N GLU A 147 15.93 -17.61 3.87
CA GLU A 147 15.04 -18.69 3.43
C GLU A 147 14.23 -19.26 4.59
N SER A 148 14.86 -19.44 5.76
CA SER A 148 14.15 -19.85 6.98
C SER A 148 13.07 -18.85 7.38
N ASP A 149 13.37 -17.55 7.38
CA ASP A 149 12.38 -16.50 7.67
C ASP A 149 11.22 -16.52 6.67
N ILE A 150 11.51 -16.65 5.37
CA ILE A 150 10.50 -16.76 4.31
C ILE A 150 9.61 -18.00 4.51
N ARG A 151 10.18 -19.16 4.86
CA ARG A 151 9.40 -20.39 5.10
C ARG A 151 8.41 -20.21 6.24
N ARG A 152 8.86 -19.63 7.37
CA ARG A 152 7.97 -19.36 8.52
C ARG A 152 6.87 -18.37 8.17
N PHE A 153 7.22 -17.30 7.45
CA PHE A 153 6.25 -16.31 6.99
C PHE A 153 5.24 -16.92 6.01
N ALA A 154 5.69 -17.64 4.98
CA ALA A 154 4.83 -18.28 4.00
C ALA A 154 3.85 -19.26 4.67
N ALA A 155 4.31 -20.09 5.60
CA ALA A 155 3.44 -20.99 6.35
C ALA A 155 2.35 -20.26 7.15
N ALA A 156 2.69 -19.14 7.80
CA ALA A 156 1.73 -18.34 8.56
C ALA A 156 0.68 -17.70 7.64
N ILE A 157 1.10 -17.13 6.51
CA ILE A 157 0.19 -16.52 5.53
C ILE A 157 -0.67 -17.57 4.85
N ASP A 158 -0.12 -18.73 4.50
CA ASP A 158 -0.86 -19.80 3.83
C ASP A 158 -1.92 -20.39 4.78
N THR A 159 -1.62 -20.47 6.08
CA THR A 159 -2.61 -20.82 7.12
C THR A 159 -3.75 -19.80 7.15
N MET A 160 -3.43 -18.50 7.12
CA MET A 160 -4.43 -17.44 7.09
C MET A 160 -5.24 -17.44 5.79
N ARG A 161 -4.60 -17.61 4.64
CA ARG A 161 -5.27 -17.74 3.33
C ARG A 161 -6.28 -18.89 3.34
N GLY A 162 -5.92 -20.01 3.97
CA GLY A 162 -6.79 -21.18 4.12
C GLY A 162 -8.11 -20.90 4.83
N THR A 163 -8.17 -19.92 5.75
CA THR A 163 -9.42 -19.57 6.46
C THR A 163 -10.46 -18.91 5.53
N TYR A 164 -10.01 -18.33 4.42
CA TYR A 164 -10.84 -17.63 3.43
C TYR A 164 -11.10 -18.44 2.16
N ALA A 165 -10.53 -19.65 2.06
CA ALA A 165 -10.69 -20.50 0.89
C ALA A 165 -12.17 -20.89 0.67
N GLY A 166 -12.73 -20.50 -0.48
CA GLY A 166 -14.14 -20.76 -0.83
C GLY A 166 -15.15 -19.93 -0.04
N VAL A 167 -14.71 -18.99 0.80
CA VAL A 167 -15.59 -18.12 1.58
C VAL A 167 -16.14 -17.02 0.67
N ARG A 168 -17.46 -17.03 0.48
CA ARG A 168 -18.19 -15.98 -0.23
C ARG A 168 -19.06 -15.19 0.75
N VAL A 169 -19.01 -13.87 0.65
CA VAL A 169 -19.79 -12.98 1.50
C VAL A 169 -20.68 -12.08 0.66
N ASN A 170 -21.90 -11.83 1.12
CA ASN A 170 -22.80 -10.86 0.51
C ASN A 170 -22.70 -9.55 1.30
N LEU A 171 -22.25 -8.46 0.66
CA LEU A 171 -22.08 -7.17 1.34
C LEU A 171 -23.40 -6.46 1.69
N ASN A 172 -24.54 -6.94 1.20
CA ASN A 172 -25.85 -6.42 1.60
C ASN A 172 -26.34 -7.01 2.93
N ASP A 173 -25.68 -8.04 3.44
CA ASP A 173 -26.01 -8.70 4.70
C ASP A 173 -25.06 -8.25 5.83
N PRO A 174 -25.58 -7.91 7.03
CA PRO A 174 -24.75 -7.64 8.20
C PRO A 174 -23.68 -8.70 8.52
N GLU A 175 -23.95 -10.00 8.35
CA GLU A 175 -22.95 -11.06 8.59
C GLU A 175 -21.83 -11.00 7.54
N GLY A 176 -22.18 -10.80 6.27
CA GLY A 176 -21.22 -10.60 5.19
C GLY A 176 -20.32 -9.37 5.39
N GLN A 177 -20.90 -8.24 5.83
CA GLN A 177 -20.14 -7.03 6.18
C GLN A 177 -19.16 -7.29 7.35
N LYS A 178 -19.61 -8.02 8.38
CA LYS A 178 -18.75 -8.39 9.50
C LYS A 178 -17.57 -9.26 9.05
N LYS A 179 -17.81 -10.28 8.22
CA LYS A 179 -16.74 -11.13 7.66
C LYS A 179 -15.79 -10.34 6.77
N TRP A 180 -16.31 -9.42 5.97
CA TRP A 180 -15.48 -8.52 5.16
C TRP A 180 -14.56 -7.67 6.03
N HIS A 181 -15.05 -7.09 7.12
CA HIS A 181 -14.20 -6.33 8.05
C HIS A 181 -13.13 -7.19 8.74
N GLN A 182 -13.45 -8.43 9.12
CA GLN A 182 -12.45 -9.36 9.66
C GLN A 182 -11.36 -9.66 8.62
N PHE A 183 -11.75 -9.98 7.39
CA PHE A 183 -10.82 -10.19 6.28
C PHE A 183 -9.89 -8.99 6.09
N GLN A 184 -10.44 -7.78 6.13
CA GLN A 184 -9.64 -6.57 6.02
C GLN A 184 -8.59 -6.48 7.14
N GLN A 185 -8.98 -6.74 8.39
CA GLN A 185 -8.06 -6.70 9.53
C GLN A 185 -6.95 -7.76 9.40
N ASP A 186 -7.29 -8.99 9.04
CA ASP A 186 -6.34 -10.08 8.89
C ASP A 186 -5.34 -9.81 7.75
N VAL A 187 -5.81 -9.28 6.62
CA VAL A 187 -4.92 -8.87 5.53
C VAL A 187 -3.99 -7.73 5.97
N GLN A 188 -4.47 -6.74 6.73
CA GLN A 188 -3.60 -5.70 7.28
C GLN A 188 -2.55 -6.27 8.23
N GLN A 189 -2.90 -7.24 9.07
CA GLN A 189 -1.95 -7.93 9.93
C GLN A 189 -0.90 -8.70 9.11
N CYS A 190 -1.32 -9.40 8.05
CA CYS A 190 -0.42 -10.09 7.11
C CYS A 190 0.55 -9.11 6.42
N ARG A 191 0.06 -7.93 6.00
CA ARG A 191 0.93 -6.87 5.45
C ARG A 191 1.92 -6.36 6.48
N GLN A 192 1.50 -6.21 7.73
CA GLN A 192 2.42 -5.81 8.79
C GLN A 192 3.52 -6.85 8.99
N GLN A 193 3.19 -8.14 8.99
CA GLN A 193 4.18 -9.23 9.03
C GLN A 193 5.14 -9.19 7.84
N LEU A 194 4.64 -8.93 6.63
CA LEU A 194 5.46 -8.79 5.43
C LEU A 194 6.45 -7.62 5.55
N ARG A 195 5.99 -6.47 6.06
CA ARG A 195 6.85 -5.29 6.27
C ARG A 195 7.95 -5.53 7.30
N THR A 196 7.69 -6.37 8.30
CA THR A 196 8.64 -6.68 9.38
C THR A 196 9.41 -7.98 9.14
N LEU A 197 9.31 -8.58 7.95
CA LEU A 197 9.85 -9.91 7.65
C LEU A 197 11.36 -10.04 7.94
N PHE A 198 12.11 -8.96 7.71
CA PHE A 198 13.58 -8.90 7.89
C PHE A 198 14.00 -7.86 8.94
N ASP A 199 13.09 -7.50 9.86
CA ASP A 199 13.39 -6.58 10.97
C ASP A 199 14.15 -7.31 12.10
N SER A 200 14.42 -6.61 13.20
CA SER A 200 15.21 -7.10 14.36
C SER A 200 14.73 -8.41 14.99
N GLY A 201 13.47 -8.81 14.79
CA GLY A 201 12.94 -10.10 15.26
C GLY A 201 13.18 -11.29 14.32
N SER A 202 13.77 -11.07 13.15
CA SER A 202 14.04 -12.12 12.14
C SER A 202 15.35 -12.86 12.42
N LEU A 203 15.46 -14.11 11.94
CA LEU A 203 16.72 -14.87 12.03
C LEU A 203 17.81 -14.17 11.21
N PHE A 204 17.44 -13.66 10.04
CA PHE A 204 18.33 -12.89 9.19
C PHE A 204 18.95 -11.69 9.92
N ALA A 205 18.15 -10.88 10.61
CA ALA A 205 18.66 -9.73 11.37
C ALA A 205 19.61 -10.15 12.50
N GLY A 206 19.36 -11.28 13.16
CA GLY A 206 20.26 -11.82 14.19
C GLY A 206 21.57 -12.39 13.62
N VAL A 207 21.52 -13.02 12.45
CA VAL A 207 22.70 -13.64 11.79
C VAL A 207 23.58 -12.60 11.08
N LEU A 208 23.00 -11.48 10.63
CA LEU A 208 23.70 -10.44 9.88
C LEU A 208 24.96 -9.90 10.59
N PRO A 209 24.92 -9.37 11.83
CA PRO A 209 26.11 -8.85 12.49
C PRO A 209 27.11 -9.94 12.90
N ALA A 210 26.70 -11.20 12.99
CA ALA A 210 27.58 -12.32 13.29
C ALA A 210 28.31 -12.86 12.04
N THR A 211 27.74 -12.62 10.86
CA THR A 211 28.28 -13.08 9.57
C THR A 211 29.21 -12.06 8.94
N LEU A 212 28.97 -10.77 9.19
CA LEU A 212 29.72 -9.66 8.64
C LEU A 212 30.82 -9.21 9.58
N ASP A 213 31.93 -8.73 9.00
CA ASP A 213 32.94 -8.05 9.80
C ASP A 213 32.51 -6.63 10.18
N VAL A 214 33.24 -6.00 11.10
CA VAL A 214 32.95 -4.66 11.62
C VAL A 214 32.92 -3.59 10.51
N ARG A 215 33.76 -3.73 9.48
CA ARG A 215 33.81 -2.79 8.35
C ARG A 215 32.57 -2.95 7.47
N GLN A 216 32.15 -4.18 7.20
CA GLN A 216 30.95 -4.48 6.42
C GLN A 216 29.69 -3.98 7.14
N VAL A 217 29.56 -4.20 8.46
CA VAL A 217 28.45 -3.65 9.26
C VAL A 217 28.40 -2.13 9.15
N ALA A 218 29.53 -1.45 9.35
CA ALA A 218 29.61 0.00 9.21
C ALA A 218 29.25 0.50 7.79
N ALA A 219 29.61 -0.27 6.75
CA ALA A 219 29.26 0.06 5.37
C ALA A 219 27.74 0.00 5.14
N ILE A 220 27.05 -1.01 5.68
CA ILE A 220 25.58 -1.12 5.61
C ILE A 220 24.92 0.04 6.36
N GLU A 221 25.37 0.34 7.57
CA GLU A 221 24.82 1.44 8.36
C GLU A 221 24.97 2.79 7.65
N ALA A 222 26.13 3.03 7.04
CA ALA A 222 26.38 4.22 6.24
C ALA A 222 25.47 4.29 5.00
N GLU A 223 25.27 3.16 4.31
CA GLU A 223 24.38 3.05 3.15
C GLU A 223 22.92 3.35 3.51
N VAL A 224 22.42 2.71 4.58
CA VAL A 224 21.06 2.92 5.10
C VAL A 224 20.86 4.39 5.46
N THR A 225 21.81 4.97 6.22
CA THR A 225 21.77 6.39 6.62
C THR A 225 21.77 7.31 5.39
N ALA A 226 22.60 7.03 4.39
CA ALA A 226 22.67 7.83 3.17
C ALA A 226 21.34 7.79 2.40
N ARG A 227 20.71 6.62 2.28
CA ARG A 227 19.40 6.48 1.64
C ARG A 227 18.28 7.17 2.43
N GLN A 228 18.27 7.05 3.76
CA GLN A 228 17.31 7.77 4.61
C GLN A 228 17.41 9.28 4.38
N SER A 229 18.63 9.79 4.43
CA SER A 229 18.93 11.20 4.19
C SER A 229 18.50 11.65 2.79
N PHE A 230 18.82 10.87 1.75
CA PHE A 230 18.43 11.18 0.38
C PHE A 230 16.91 11.20 0.21
N ARG A 231 16.22 10.17 0.70
CA ARG A 231 14.77 10.05 0.64
C ARG A 231 14.08 11.20 1.36
N TRP A 232 14.54 11.53 2.57
CA TRP A 232 14.00 12.66 3.32
C TRP A 232 14.19 13.98 2.57
N ARG A 233 15.40 14.23 2.03
CA ARG A 233 15.69 15.42 1.22
C ARG A 233 14.76 15.54 0.02
N ALA A 234 14.52 14.46 -0.71
CA ALA A 234 13.61 14.46 -1.86
C ALA A 234 12.17 14.82 -1.46
N MET A 235 11.65 14.24 -0.37
CA MET A 235 10.30 14.54 0.16
C MET A 235 10.19 16.00 0.61
N VAL A 236 11.21 16.53 1.30
CA VAL A 236 11.26 17.93 1.74
C VAL A 236 11.26 18.86 0.54
N ILE A 237 12.14 18.66 -0.45
CA ILE A 237 12.24 19.53 -1.63
C ILE A 237 10.91 19.57 -2.39
N SER A 238 10.31 18.41 -2.67
CA SER A 238 9.03 18.32 -3.38
C SER A 238 7.89 18.97 -2.61
N THR A 239 7.87 18.81 -1.27
CA THR A 239 6.83 19.41 -0.42
C THR A 239 6.99 20.91 -0.28
N VAL A 240 8.21 21.41 -0.07
CA VAL A 240 8.46 22.84 0.10
C VAL A 240 8.16 23.59 -1.22
N ALA A 241 8.42 23.00 -2.39
CA ALA A 241 7.99 23.56 -3.67
C ALA A 241 6.46 23.73 -3.74
N LYS A 242 5.68 22.73 -3.31
CA LYS A 242 4.20 22.85 -3.24
C LYS A 242 3.74 23.89 -2.21
N MET A 243 4.47 24.02 -1.09
CA MET A 243 4.19 25.08 -0.10
C MET A 243 4.48 26.46 -0.69
N ASP A 244 5.54 26.60 -1.47
CA ASP A 244 5.90 27.85 -2.15
C ASP A 244 4.77 28.30 -3.08
N ASP A 245 4.30 27.41 -3.95
CA ASP A 245 3.16 27.70 -4.85
C ASP A 245 1.89 28.14 -4.08
N MET A 246 1.63 27.54 -2.91
CA MET A 246 0.43 27.82 -2.11
C MET A 246 0.54 29.08 -1.24
N LEU A 247 1.73 29.36 -0.70
CA LEU A 247 1.97 30.43 0.28
C LEU A 247 2.59 31.68 -0.36
N GLY A 248 3.10 31.58 -1.59
CA GLY A 248 3.93 32.60 -2.23
C GLY A 248 5.14 32.91 -1.36
N LEU A 249 6.01 31.91 -1.11
CA LEU A 249 7.18 32.12 -0.28
C LEU A 249 8.22 32.93 -1.07
N ASN A 250 9.00 33.73 -0.36
CA ASN A 250 10.26 34.21 -0.94
C ASN A 250 11.39 33.20 -0.66
N GLN A 251 12.53 33.36 -1.35
CA GLN A 251 13.68 32.47 -1.22
C GLN A 251 14.12 32.26 0.24
N LYS A 252 14.18 33.35 1.03
CA LYS A 252 14.59 33.27 2.45
C LYS A 252 13.62 32.43 3.28
N GLN A 253 12.31 32.58 3.06
CA GLN A 253 11.29 31.79 3.76
C GLN A 253 11.34 30.32 3.33
N HIS A 254 11.49 30.06 2.03
CA HIS A 254 11.65 28.72 1.47
C HIS A 254 12.84 28.00 2.12
N ASP A 255 14.01 28.65 2.15
CA ASP A 255 15.24 28.08 2.71
C ASP A 255 15.13 27.84 4.21
N LEU A 256 14.51 28.77 4.94
CA LEU A 256 14.25 28.63 6.38
C LEU A 256 13.40 27.38 6.69
N ILE A 257 12.32 27.13 5.94
CA ILE A 257 11.48 25.93 6.14
C ILE A 257 12.26 24.66 5.78
N LYS A 258 12.96 24.68 4.64
CA LYS A 258 13.77 23.56 4.16
C LYS A 258 14.83 23.16 5.19
N GLU A 259 15.62 24.12 5.67
CA GLU A 259 16.67 23.87 6.68
C GLU A 259 16.06 23.31 7.97
N ALA A 260 14.96 23.88 8.44
CA ALA A 260 14.31 23.43 9.67
C ALA A 260 13.76 22.00 9.57
N LEU A 261 13.27 21.60 8.39
CA LEU A 261 12.84 20.23 8.10
C LEU A 261 14.03 19.26 7.98
N LEU A 262 15.08 19.65 7.27
CA LEU A 262 16.27 18.81 7.07
C LEU A 262 17.01 18.54 8.39
N ALA A 263 16.99 19.49 9.33
CA ALA A 263 17.54 19.32 10.67
C ALA A 263 16.76 18.30 11.54
N ARG A 264 15.58 17.85 11.10
CA ARG A 264 14.70 16.93 11.86
C ARG A 264 14.26 15.73 11.03
N ALA A 265 15.22 15.09 10.35
CA ALA A 265 14.94 13.88 9.59
C ALA A 265 14.38 12.76 10.50
N PRO A 266 13.20 12.19 10.18
CA PRO A 266 12.70 11.01 10.89
C PRO A 266 13.46 9.74 10.46
N ALA A 267 13.44 8.71 11.29
CA ALA A 267 13.95 7.38 10.94
C ALA A 267 13.00 6.73 9.92
N LEU A 268 13.36 6.82 8.64
CA LEU A 268 12.57 6.30 7.52
C LEU A 268 12.95 4.85 7.23
N ARG A 269 11.97 3.99 6.94
CA ARG A 269 12.28 2.68 6.36
C ARG A 269 12.84 2.82 4.95
N ILE A 270 13.79 1.96 4.59
CA ILE A 270 14.54 2.00 3.30
C ILE A 270 14.37 0.74 2.46
N ASP A 271 13.72 -0.28 3.02
CA ASP A 271 13.27 -1.42 2.22
C ASP A 271 12.35 -0.95 1.09
N GLU A 272 12.35 -1.71 0.00
CA GLU A 272 11.64 -1.32 -1.21
C GLU A 272 10.21 -0.89 -0.90
N LEU A 273 9.86 0.28 -1.45
CA LEU A 273 8.54 0.83 -1.30
C LEU A 273 7.56 -0.14 -1.94
N THR A 274 6.62 -0.64 -1.13
CA THR A 274 5.37 -1.04 -1.73
C THR A 274 4.79 0.19 -2.45
N PRO A 275 4.06 0.05 -3.56
CA PRO A 275 3.49 1.18 -4.28
C PRO A 275 2.72 2.16 -3.37
N GLU A 276 2.16 1.68 -2.25
CA GLU A 276 1.56 2.51 -1.20
C GLU A 276 2.50 3.58 -0.61
N GLN A 277 3.80 3.30 -0.47
CA GLN A 277 4.77 4.24 0.11
C GLN A 277 5.27 5.29 -0.92
N GLU A 278 4.95 5.10 -2.20
CA GLU A 278 5.09 6.11 -3.25
C GLU A 278 3.90 7.09 -3.28
N ASN A 279 2.91 6.90 -2.41
CA ASN A 279 1.77 7.80 -2.31
C ASN A 279 2.22 9.22 -1.93
N ALA A 280 2.15 10.14 -2.90
CA ALA A 280 2.52 11.53 -2.73
C ALA A 280 1.76 12.23 -1.58
N HIS A 281 0.53 11.80 -1.28
CA HIS A 281 -0.24 12.34 -0.15
C HIS A 281 0.34 11.88 1.19
N LEU A 282 0.76 10.61 1.32
CA LEU A 282 1.44 10.11 2.51
C LEU A 282 2.73 10.90 2.77
N GLN A 283 3.56 11.05 1.73
CA GLN A 283 4.83 11.76 1.83
C GLN A 283 4.64 13.24 2.22
N LEU A 284 3.64 13.91 1.62
CA LEU A 284 3.29 15.29 1.96
C LEU A 284 2.90 15.44 3.43
N ASN A 285 1.99 14.58 3.92
CA ASN A 285 1.54 14.64 5.31
C ASN A 285 2.65 14.26 6.30
N LEU A 286 3.57 13.38 5.92
CA LEU A 286 4.75 13.07 6.72
C LEU A 286 5.62 14.33 6.91
N VAL A 287 5.86 15.11 5.86
CA VAL A 287 6.61 16.37 5.97
C VAL A 287 5.88 17.37 6.86
N TYR A 288 4.55 17.50 6.72
CA TYR A 288 3.75 18.36 7.60
C TYR A 288 3.80 17.91 9.06
N MET A 289 3.79 16.61 9.31
CA MET A 289 3.92 16.03 10.65
C MET A 289 5.26 16.41 11.28
N VAL A 290 6.38 16.29 10.55
CA VAL A 290 7.70 16.70 11.02
C VAL A 290 7.76 18.21 11.25
N LEU A 291 7.24 19.00 10.31
CA LEU A 291 7.15 20.46 10.44
C LEU A 291 6.41 20.87 11.72
N SER A 292 5.36 20.14 12.09
CA SER A 292 4.55 20.43 13.28
C SER A 292 5.33 20.38 14.60
N GLY A 293 6.51 19.74 14.61
CA GLY A 293 7.40 19.67 15.76
C GLY A 293 8.54 20.69 15.76
N VAL A 294 8.81 21.36 14.65
CA VAL A 294 9.91 22.33 14.49
C VAL A 294 9.70 23.55 15.41
N ASP A 295 10.77 24.22 15.85
CA ASP A 295 10.66 25.51 16.55
C ASP A 295 10.02 26.57 15.64
N THR A 296 8.83 27.01 16.04
CA THR A 296 7.98 27.89 15.23
C THR A 296 8.31 29.36 15.37
N LYS A 297 9.11 29.76 16.38
CA LYS A 297 9.36 31.17 16.67
C LYS A 297 10.03 31.88 15.48
N GLY A 298 11.07 31.25 14.92
CA GLY A 298 11.78 31.77 13.75
C GLY A 298 10.91 31.79 12.49
N LEU A 299 10.17 30.71 12.24
CA LEU A 299 9.27 30.59 11.09
C LEU A 299 8.18 31.67 11.11
N LYS A 300 7.51 31.85 12.25
CA LYS A 300 6.45 32.84 12.43
C LYS A 300 6.95 34.26 12.23
N ALA A 301 8.13 34.59 12.77
CA ALA A 301 8.70 35.93 12.63
C ALA A 301 9.10 36.26 11.17
N ALA A 302 9.39 35.25 10.35
CA ALA A 302 9.76 35.42 8.96
C ALA A 302 8.55 35.48 8.00
N MET A 303 7.33 35.24 8.49
CA MET A 303 6.12 35.08 7.68
C MET A 303 5.11 36.19 7.92
N SER A 304 4.31 36.50 6.89
CA SER A 304 3.09 37.29 7.09
C SER A 304 2.04 36.50 7.89
N ASP A 305 1.10 37.19 8.53
CA ASP A 305 0.01 36.55 9.28
C ASP A 305 -0.81 35.57 8.43
N ARG A 306 -1.02 35.91 7.15
CA ARG A 306 -1.73 35.03 6.20
C ARG A 306 -0.95 33.74 5.95
N GLN A 307 0.34 33.86 5.60
CA GLN A 307 1.21 32.70 5.37
C GLN A 307 1.29 31.82 6.60
N TRP A 308 1.47 32.44 7.78
CA TRP A 308 1.55 31.72 9.05
C TRP A 308 0.27 30.95 9.37
N LYS A 309 -0.91 31.56 9.18
CA LYS A 309 -2.20 30.88 9.40
C LYS A 309 -2.34 29.64 8.52
N THR A 310 -1.99 29.75 7.23
CA THR A 310 -2.04 28.60 6.31
C THR A 310 -1.01 27.54 6.71
N LEU A 311 0.23 27.90 7.00
CA LEU A 311 1.27 26.96 7.43
C LEU A 311 0.85 26.22 8.72
N ALA A 312 0.28 26.93 9.69
CA ALA A 312 -0.22 26.35 10.94
C ALA A 312 -1.35 25.34 10.69
N LEU A 313 -2.22 25.56 9.69
CA LEU A 313 -3.24 24.59 9.29
C LEU A 313 -2.60 23.30 8.76
N LEU A 314 -1.59 23.41 7.89
CA LEU A 314 -0.86 22.25 7.36
C LEU A 314 -0.15 21.47 8.48
N MET A 315 0.51 22.18 9.40
CA MET A 315 1.15 21.57 10.57
C MET A 315 0.14 20.83 11.46
N ASN A 316 -1.05 21.41 11.66
CA ASN A 316 -2.11 20.76 12.44
C ASN A 316 -2.65 19.52 11.73
N GLN A 317 -2.79 19.54 10.39
CA GLN A 317 -3.14 18.37 9.59
C GLN A 317 -2.08 17.26 9.73
N GLY A 318 -0.79 17.60 9.57
CA GLY A 318 0.29 16.62 9.76
C GLY A 318 0.27 16.01 11.17
N ARG A 319 0.01 16.83 12.19
CA ARG A 319 -0.11 16.37 13.58
C ARG A 319 -1.29 15.40 13.78
N SER A 320 -2.46 15.71 13.23
CA SER A 320 -3.65 14.84 13.37
C SER A 320 -3.48 13.51 12.61
N MET A 321 -2.67 13.49 11.56
CA MET A 321 -2.40 12.30 10.76
C MET A 321 -1.28 11.41 11.30
N ARG A 322 -0.63 11.75 12.43
CA ARG A 322 0.51 10.99 12.98
C ARG A 322 0.22 9.50 13.13
N SER A 323 -0.88 9.15 13.78
CA SER A 323 -1.22 7.74 14.02
C SER A 323 -1.43 6.98 12.70
N TRP A 324 -2.08 7.60 11.71
CA TRP A 324 -2.25 7.01 10.39
C TRP A 324 -0.91 6.84 9.66
N ILE A 325 0.00 7.83 9.71
CA ILE A 325 1.35 7.76 9.11
C ILE A 325 2.16 6.63 9.75
N GLU A 326 2.13 6.50 11.07
CA GLU A 326 2.79 5.42 11.82
C GLU A 326 2.25 4.05 11.40
N GLN A 327 0.92 3.91 11.24
CA GLN A 327 0.27 2.69 10.75
C GLN A 327 0.63 2.34 9.29
N GLN A 328 0.97 3.32 8.45
CA GLN A 328 1.45 3.05 7.09
C GLN A 328 2.84 2.39 7.08
N GLY A 329 3.55 2.36 8.22
CA GLY A 329 4.85 1.71 8.34
C GLY A 329 5.93 2.37 7.49
N ILE A 330 5.84 3.68 7.22
CA ILE A 330 6.91 4.43 6.54
C ILE A 330 8.05 4.80 7.51
N LEU A 331 7.74 4.84 8.80
CA LEU A 331 8.69 5.11 9.87
C LEU A 331 9.24 3.80 10.44
N GLU A 332 10.49 3.83 10.88
CA GLU A 332 11.04 2.77 11.70
C GLU A 332 10.29 2.71 13.05
N PRO A 333 10.02 1.50 13.57
CA PRO A 333 9.42 1.36 14.89
C PRO A 333 10.40 1.95 15.92
N LYS A 334 9.88 2.73 16.86
CA LYS A 334 10.70 3.19 17.99
C LYS A 334 11.21 1.97 18.75
N ALA A 335 12.52 1.91 18.99
CA ALA A 335 13.06 0.95 19.93
C ALA A 335 12.34 1.11 21.28
N PRO A 336 11.91 0.00 21.92
CA PRO A 336 11.17 0.03 23.18
C PRO A 336 11.94 0.68 24.33
#